data_AF-A0AAI9BC92-F1
#
_entry.id   AF-A0AAI9BC92-F1
#
_cell.length_a   1.000
_cell.length_b   1.000
_cell.length_c   1.000
_cell.angle_alpha   90.00
_cell.angle_beta   90.00
_cell.angle_gamma   90.00
#
_symmetry.space_group_name_H-M   'P 1'
#
loop_
_entity.id
_entity.type
_entity.pdbx_description
1 polymer ?
#
loop_
_entity_poly.entity_id
_entity_poly.type
_entity_poly.pdbx_seq_one_letter_code
_entity_poly.pdbx_strand_id
1 'polypeptide(L)'
;MKMPPSSMVYFLRDAVDAGVLTECNGFYDVPRPRPTPPVRRNATTEHPDVDDAQWCAFRRSLPWLEGNAIPALAKEFATGVLTCESVYIVAEVDDEMCKQGMPRFVMAYIDIRLGRFICGSSGWNITDHILRYLILDYSPVPAETQEISEHG
;
A
#
# COMPACT_ATOMS: atom_id res chain seq x y z
N MET A 1 11.13 -16.92 37.28
CA MET A 1 10.70 -17.94 36.30
C MET A 1 10.76 -17.31 34.92
N LYS A 2 11.64 -17.78 34.01
CA LYS A 2 11.66 -17.29 32.61
C LYS A 2 10.72 -18.19 31.81
N MET A 3 9.64 -17.61 31.29
CA MET A 3 8.67 -18.34 30.50
C MET A 3 9.23 -18.56 29.08
N PRO A 4 9.12 -19.77 28.50
CA PRO A 4 9.56 -19.99 27.14
C PRO A 4 8.64 -19.22 26.17
N PRO A 5 9.17 -18.67 25.06
CA PRO A 5 8.37 -17.92 24.08
C PRO A 5 7.18 -18.71 23.53
N SER A 6 7.30 -20.03 23.43
CA SER A 6 6.21 -20.93 23.01
C SER A 6 4.99 -20.90 23.92
N SER A 7 5.15 -20.53 25.19
CA SER A 7 4.03 -20.40 26.13
C SER A 7 3.25 -19.10 25.95
N MET A 8 3.78 -18.09 25.24
CA MET A 8 3.06 -16.83 24.99
C MET A 8 1.77 -17.04 24.19
N VAL A 9 1.70 -18.10 23.37
CA VAL A 9 0.52 -18.40 22.56
C VAL A 9 -0.74 -18.62 23.40
N TYR A 10 -0.60 -19.15 24.62
CA TYR A 10 -1.74 -19.39 25.50
C TYR A 10 -2.32 -18.08 26.04
N PHE A 11 -1.46 -17.10 26.36
CA PHE A 11 -1.87 -15.78 26.81
C PHE A 11 -2.52 -14.97 25.70
N LEU A 12 -1.99 -15.07 24.47
CA LEU A 12 -2.56 -14.39 23.31
C LEU A 12 -3.95 -14.95 22.97
N ARG A 13 -4.14 -16.27 23.07
CA ARG A 13 -5.45 -16.91 22.89
C ARG A 13 -6.45 -16.49 23.97
N ASP A 14 -6.04 -16.54 25.23
CA ASP A 14 -6.88 -16.11 26.35
C ASP A 14 -7.30 -14.63 26.22
N ALA A 15 -6.39 -13.76 25.76
CA ALA A 15 -6.69 -12.37 25.49
C ALA A 15 -7.65 -12.16 24.29
N VAL A 16 -7.62 -13.05 23.30
CA VAL A 16 -8.59 -13.05 22.19
C VAL A 16 -9.95 -13.54 22.67
N ASP A 17 -9.99 -14.64 23.44
CA ASP A 17 -11.22 -15.19 24.01
C ASP A 17 -11.88 -14.18 24.98
N ALA A 18 -11.07 -13.41 25.71
CA ALA A 18 -11.52 -12.31 26.58
C ALA A 18 -11.90 -11.02 25.81
N GLY A 19 -11.73 -10.98 24.49
CA GLY A 19 -12.04 -9.82 23.66
C GLY A 19 -11.12 -8.61 23.85
N VAL A 20 -9.96 -8.81 24.49
CA VAL A 20 -8.92 -7.78 24.69
C VAL A 20 -8.06 -7.62 23.44
N LEU A 21 -7.92 -8.70 22.64
CA LEU A 21 -7.24 -8.71 21.35
C LEU A 21 -8.15 -9.27 20.27
N THR A 22 -7.90 -8.88 19.02
CA THR A 22 -8.46 -9.52 17.83
C THR A 22 -7.36 -10.26 17.08
N GLU A 23 -7.61 -11.49 16.67
CA GLU A 23 -6.69 -12.29 15.86
C GLU A 23 -7.19 -12.40 14.42
N CYS A 24 -6.27 -12.26 13.45
CA CYS A 24 -6.53 -12.45 12.02
C CYS A 24 -5.27 -12.97 11.32
N ASN A 25 -5.33 -14.18 10.77
CA ASN A 25 -4.26 -14.80 9.98
C ASN A 25 -2.88 -14.86 10.69
N GLY A 26 -2.89 -15.08 12.01
CA GLY A 26 -1.69 -15.13 12.85
C GLY A 26 -1.21 -13.77 13.38
N PHE A 27 -1.92 -12.68 13.07
CA PHE A 27 -1.65 -11.35 13.60
C PHE A 27 -2.66 -10.98 14.70
N TYR A 28 -2.17 -10.33 15.77
CA TYR A 28 -2.99 -9.87 16.89
C TYR A 28 -3.00 -8.33 16.92
N ASP A 29 -4.17 -7.72 17.06
CA ASP A 29 -4.36 -6.27 17.20
C ASP A 29 -5.28 -5.94 18.39
N VAL A 30 -5.22 -4.71 18.90
CA VAL A 30 -6.12 -4.21 19.95
C VAL A 30 -7.44 -3.74 19.32
N PRO A 31 -8.62 -4.16 19.81
CA PRO A 31 -9.90 -3.72 19.28
C PRO A 31 -10.02 -2.20 19.36
N ARG A 32 -10.03 -1.54 18.19
CA ARG A 32 -10.25 -0.09 18.10
C ARG A 32 -11.75 0.19 17.92
N PRO A 33 -12.33 1.17 18.65
CA PRO A 33 -13.70 1.59 18.44
C PRO A 33 -13.88 2.00 16.98
N ARG A 34 -14.75 1.29 16.26
CA ARG A 34 -15.06 1.60 14.87
C ARG A 34 -15.80 2.95 14.84
N PRO A 35 -15.35 3.96 14.06
CA PRO A 35 -16.14 5.17 13.83
C PRO A 35 -17.51 4.78 13.26
N THR A 36 -18.58 5.35 13.80
CA THR A 36 -19.96 5.10 13.36
C THR A 36 -20.11 5.59 11.92
N PRO A 37 -20.60 4.77 10.97
CA PRO A 37 -20.70 5.18 9.57
C PRO A 37 -21.81 6.22 9.37
N PRO A 38 -21.61 7.27 8.54
CA PRO A 38 -22.67 8.23 8.23
C PRO A 38 -23.67 7.65 7.21
N VAL A 39 -24.84 8.27 7.23
CA VAL A 39 -26.12 7.93 6.59
C VAL A 39 -26.05 7.52 5.11
N ARG A 40 -26.79 6.44 4.80
CA ARG A 40 -27.03 5.86 3.47
C ARG A 40 -27.60 6.86 2.45
N ARG A 41 -27.14 6.76 1.19
CA ARG A 41 -27.85 7.27 0.01
C ARG A 41 -27.94 6.17 -1.06
N ASN A 42 -29.15 5.96 -1.56
CA ASN A 42 -29.51 4.91 -2.51
C ASN A 42 -29.09 5.29 -3.94
N ALA A 43 -28.33 4.45 -4.64
CA ALA A 43 -28.44 4.23 -6.09
C ALA A 43 -27.50 3.10 -6.59
N THR A 44 -28.05 1.89 -6.64
CA THR A 44 -27.91 0.94 -7.77
C THR A 44 -26.50 0.48 -8.18
N THR A 45 -25.96 -0.50 -7.44
CA THR A 45 -25.38 -1.79 -7.90
C THR A 45 -24.55 -2.35 -6.73
N GLU A 46 -25.17 -3.12 -5.84
CA GLU A 46 -24.71 -3.34 -4.46
C GLU A 46 -23.75 -4.54 -4.33
N HIS A 47 -22.43 -4.29 -4.39
CA HIS A 47 -21.45 -5.11 -3.67
C HIS A 47 -21.20 -4.43 -2.31
N PRO A 48 -21.82 -4.91 -1.21
CA PRO A 48 -21.89 -4.17 0.06
C PRO A 48 -20.52 -3.90 0.69
N ASP A 49 -19.51 -4.73 0.42
CA ASP A 49 -18.16 -4.55 1.00
C ASP A 49 -17.28 -3.55 0.24
N VAL A 50 -17.63 -3.18 -1.00
CA VAL A 50 -16.82 -2.26 -1.83
C VAL A 50 -17.30 -0.82 -1.70
N ASP A 51 -18.60 -0.61 -1.49
CA ASP A 51 -19.21 0.73 -1.36
C ASP A 51 -18.97 1.38 0.02
N ASP A 52 -18.72 0.59 1.07
CA ASP A 52 -18.38 1.09 2.41
C ASP A 52 -16.87 1.37 2.58
N ALA A 53 -16.06 1.15 1.53
CA ALA A 53 -14.64 1.48 1.57
C ALA A 53 -14.46 3.00 1.63
N GLN A 54 -13.83 3.51 2.69
CA GLN A 54 -13.46 4.91 2.77
C GLN A 54 -12.37 5.20 1.73
N TRP A 55 -12.78 5.67 0.55
CA TRP A 55 -11.88 6.02 -0.53
C TRP A 55 -10.93 7.14 -0.11
N CYS A 56 -9.65 7.00 -0.45
CA CYS A 56 -8.67 8.03 -0.19
C CYS A 56 -8.95 9.23 -1.12
N ALA A 57 -9.42 10.35 -0.56
CA ALA A 57 -9.78 11.53 -1.35
C ALA A 57 -8.57 12.37 -1.83
N PHE A 58 -7.39 12.14 -1.25
CA PHE A 58 -6.21 12.96 -1.53
C PHE A 58 -5.15 12.27 -2.40
N ARG A 59 -5.10 10.93 -2.40
CA ARG A 59 -4.17 10.18 -3.27
C ARG A 59 -4.74 10.09 -4.66
N ARG A 60 -3.85 10.27 -5.64
CA ARG A 60 -4.18 10.24 -7.05
C ARG A 60 -4.21 8.80 -7.54
N SER A 61 -5.34 8.39 -8.13
CA SER A 61 -5.37 7.21 -8.98
C SER A 61 -4.83 7.57 -10.36
N LEU A 62 -3.81 6.85 -10.80
CA LEU A 62 -3.21 7.04 -12.12
C LEU A 62 -3.61 5.89 -13.04
N PRO A 63 -3.65 6.10 -14.37
CA PRO A 63 -3.86 5.00 -15.29
C PRO A 63 -2.64 4.06 -15.30
N TRP A 64 -2.86 2.83 -15.76
CA TRP A 64 -1.77 1.94 -16.14
C TRP A 64 -0.99 2.54 -17.31
N LEU A 65 0.34 2.44 -17.24
CA LEU A 65 1.28 2.90 -18.24
C LEU A 65 1.89 1.69 -18.93
N GLU A 66 1.78 1.62 -20.26
CA GLU A 66 2.32 0.52 -21.05
C GLU A 66 3.84 0.65 -21.26
N GLY A 67 4.53 -0.48 -21.28
CA GLY A 67 5.99 -0.58 -21.40
C GLY A 67 6.74 -0.03 -20.19
N ASN A 68 8.00 0.36 -20.42
CA ASN A 68 8.93 0.83 -19.40
C ASN A 68 9.32 2.32 -19.54
N ALA A 69 8.60 3.06 -20.38
CA ALA A 69 8.85 4.50 -20.54
C ALA A 69 8.39 5.24 -19.28
N ILE A 70 9.28 6.03 -18.66
CA ILE A 70 8.98 6.78 -17.43
C ILE A 70 8.50 8.19 -17.81
N PRO A 71 7.22 8.54 -17.55
CA PRO A 71 6.72 9.88 -17.84
C PRO A 71 7.33 10.91 -16.89
N ALA A 72 7.44 12.16 -17.32
CA ALA A 72 7.94 13.25 -16.49
C ALA A 72 7.15 13.40 -15.17
N LEU A 73 5.84 13.11 -15.22
CA LEU A 73 4.93 13.08 -14.08
C LEU A 73 5.37 12.12 -12.96
N ALA A 74 6.11 11.04 -13.26
CA ALA A 74 6.57 10.10 -12.24
C ALA A 74 7.44 10.79 -11.17
N LYS A 75 8.16 11.86 -11.52
CA LYS A 75 8.97 12.64 -10.58
C LYS A 75 8.15 13.29 -9.47
N GLU A 76 6.87 13.59 -9.70
CA GLU A 76 5.99 14.15 -8.67
C GLU A 76 5.70 13.14 -7.54
N PHE A 77 5.88 11.85 -7.80
CA PHE A 77 5.64 10.76 -6.85
C PHE A 77 6.93 10.18 -6.27
N ALA A 78 8.07 10.80 -6.57
CA ALA A 78 9.36 10.38 -6.06
C ALA A 78 9.41 10.56 -4.54
N THR A 79 9.86 9.51 -3.85
CA THR A 79 10.06 9.51 -2.40
C THR A 79 11.49 9.14 -2.07
N GLY A 80 12.00 9.63 -0.94
CA GLY A 80 13.35 9.33 -0.46
C GLY A 80 14.23 10.56 -0.32
N VAL A 81 15.49 10.34 0.06
CA VAL A 81 16.50 11.39 0.17
C VAL A 81 16.89 11.84 -1.24
N LEU A 82 17.01 13.16 -1.45
CA LEU A 82 17.58 13.74 -2.67
C LEU A 82 18.84 12.93 -3.06
N THR A 83 18.82 12.27 -4.23
CA THR A 83 19.80 11.30 -4.81
C THR A 83 19.43 9.80 -4.78
N CYS A 84 18.43 9.38 -4.02
CA CYS A 84 17.91 8.00 -3.96
C CYS A 84 16.37 7.97 -4.16
N GLU A 85 15.88 8.82 -5.05
CA GLU A 85 14.46 8.98 -5.33
C GLU A 85 13.87 7.76 -6.01
N SER A 86 12.87 7.18 -5.34
CA SER A 86 12.15 6.00 -5.80
C SER A 86 10.68 6.30 -5.97
N VAL A 87 10.09 5.81 -7.05
CA VAL A 87 8.64 5.80 -7.28
C VAL A 87 8.16 4.37 -7.15
N TYR A 88 7.29 4.10 -6.18
CA TYR A 88 6.72 2.77 -6.00
C TYR A 88 5.67 2.48 -7.05
N ILE A 89 5.66 1.24 -7.55
CA ILE A 89 4.77 0.79 -8.61
C ILE A 89 4.26 -0.63 -8.35
N VAL A 90 3.16 -0.97 -9.00
CA VAL A 90 2.83 -2.36 -9.34
C VAL A 90 3.19 -2.56 -10.81
N ALA A 91 4.02 -3.56 -11.10
CA ALA A 91 4.44 -3.88 -12.46
C ALA A 91 3.83 -5.21 -12.91
N GLU A 92 3.33 -5.26 -14.13
CA GLU A 92 3.06 -6.50 -14.84
C GLU A 92 4.31 -6.90 -15.63
N VAL A 93 4.78 -8.13 -15.44
CA VAL A 93 5.97 -8.67 -16.12
C VAL A 93 5.62 -9.69 -17.19
N ASP A 94 6.53 -9.89 -18.13
CA ASP A 94 6.37 -10.84 -19.23
C ASP A 94 6.38 -12.33 -18.78
N ASP A 95 6.06 -13.21 -19.73
CA ASP A 95 6.04 -14.66 -19.51
C ASP A 95 7.42 -15.24 -19.22
N GLU A 96 8.49 -14.60 -19.70
CA GLU A 96 9.85 -15.07 -19.48
C GLU A 96 10.20 -14.97 -18.00
N MET A 97 9.85 -13.84 -17.38
CA MET A 97 10.05 -13.64 -15.95
C MET A 97 9.13 -14.53 -15.11
N CYS A 98 7.91 -14.76 -15.57
CA CYS A 98 7.03 -15.74 -14.92
C CYS A 98 7.58 -17.16 -14.94
N LYS A 99 8.21 -17.59 -16.04
CA LYS A 99 8.87 -18.92 -16.13
C LYS A 99 10.05 -19.05 -15.18
N GLN A 100 10.69 -17.94 -14.81
CA GLN A 100 11.75 -17.90 -13.80
C GLN A 100 11.20 -17.88 -12.36
N GLY A 101 9.88 -17.99 -12.18
CA GLY A 101 9.22 -18.06 -10.88
C GLY A 101 8.72 -16.71 -10.36
N MET A 102 8.81 -15.63 -11.15
CA MET A 102 8.28 -14.33 -10.76
C MET A 102 6.75 -14.28 -10.90
N PRO A 103 5.99 -13.75 -9.93
CA PRO A 103 4.56 -13.52 -10.11
C PRO A 103 4.28 -12.58 -11.29
N ARG A 104 3.11 -12.73 -11.95
CA ARG A 104 2.70 -11.86 -13.07
C ARG A 104 2.70 -10.38 -12.69
N PHE A 105 2.20 -10.08 -11.49
CA PHE A 105 2.15 -8.74 -10.93
C PHE A 105 3.07 -8.67 -9.73
N VAL A 106 4.01 -7.73 -9.75
CA VAL A 106 5.00 -7.57 -8.70
C VAL A 106 5.01 -6.15 -8.15
N MET A 107 5.26 -6.04 -6.84
CA MET A 107 5.64 -4.78 -6.24
C MET A 107 7.05 -4.43 -6.68
N ALA A 108 7.24 -3.25 -7.23
CA ALA A 108 8.51 -2.75 -7.71
C ALA A 108 8.65 -1.26 -7.40
N TYR A 109 9.83 -0.71 -7.68
CA TYR A 109 10.05 0.72 -7.66
C TYR A 109 10.91 1.14 -8.86
N ILE A 110 10.71 2.37 -9.30
CA ILE A 110 11.52 3.03 -10.31
C ILE A 110 12.62 3.79 -9.59
N ASP A 111 13.88 3.44 -9.84
CA ASP A 111 15.01 4.33 -9.54
C ASP A 111 15.01 5.44 -10.60
N ILE A 112 14.56 6.63 -10.21
CA ILE A 112 14.33 7.74 -11.14
C ILE A 112 15.65 8.26 -11.72
N ARG A 113 16.76 8.11 -11.01
CA ARG A 113 18.08 8.53 -11.48
C ARG A 113 18.62 7.59 -12.55
N LEU A 114 18.48 6.28 -12.33
CA LEU A 114 18.96 5.27 -13.26
C LEU A 114 17.97 4.96 -14.38
N GLY A 115 16.71 5.37 -14.22
CA GLY A 115 15.63 5.02 -15.13
C GLY A 115 15.35 3.51 -15.14
N ARG A 116 15.52 2.85 -14.00
CA ARG A 116 15.43 1.38 -13.88
C ARG A 116 14.27 0.96 -13.00
N PHE A 117 13.62 -0.12 -13.39
CA PHE A 117 12.56 -0.79 -12.64
C PHE A 117 13.19 -1.91 -11.83
N ILE A 118 13.05 -1.84 -10.51
CA ILE A 118 13.66 -2.78 -9.57
C ILE A 118 12.55 -3.51 -8.83
N CYS A 119 12.58 -4.84 -8.84
CA CYS A 119 11.65 -5.66 -8.08
C CYS A 119 11.85 -5.43 -6.58
N GLY A 120 10.77 -5.14 -5.85
CA GLY A 120 10.84 -4.78 -4.44
C GLY A 120 11.23 -5.94 -3.52
N SER A 121 10.94 -7.19 -3.92
CA SER A 121 11.25 -8.38 -3.10
C SER A 121 12.63 -8.95 -3.41
N SER A 122 13.04 -8.99 -4.68
CA SER A 122 14.31 -9.60 -5.09
C SER A 122 15.45 -8.60 -5.26
N GLY A 123 15.16 -7.33 -5.50
CA GLY A 123 16.15 -6.32 -5.86
C GLY A 123 16.65 -6.44 -7.31
N TRP A 124 16.05 -7.30 -8.13
CA TRP A 124 16.46 -7.50 -9.51
C TRP A 124 15.98 -6.38 -10.41
N ASN A 125 16.80 -6.04 -11.41
CA ASN A 125 16.37 -5.16 -12.49
C ASN A 125 15.42 -5.90 -13.42
N ILE A 126 14.18 -5.40 -13.52
CA ILE A 126 13.11 -5.98 -14.33
C ILE A 126 12.71 -5.07 -15.50
N THR A 127 13.48 -4.02 -15.78
CA THR A 127 13.15 -2.96 -16.76
C THR A 127 12.74 -3.49 -18.13
N ASP A 128 13.47 -4.47 -18.66
CA ASP A 128 13.23 -5.02 -20.00
C ASP A 128 12.06 -6.01 -20.05
N HIS A 129 11.54 -6.40 -18.89
CA HIS A 129 10.47 -7.37 -18.72
C HIS A 129 9.13 -6.73 -18.32
N ILE A 130 9.08 -5.40 -18.20
CA ILE A 130 7.85 -4.66 -17.89
C ILE A 130 6.94 -4.64 -19.13
N LEU A 131 5.74 -5.20 -18.98
CA LEU A 131 4.66 -5.04 -19.95
C LEU A 131 3.89 -3.74 -19.72
N ARG A 132 3.55 -3.46 -18.47
CA ARG A 132 2.91 -2.21 -18.02
C ARG A 132 3.07 -2.05 -16.52
N TYR A 133 2.84 -0.84 -16.02
CA TYR A 133 2.95 -0.55 -14.60
C TYR A 133 1.96 0.52 -14.13
N LEU A 134 1.66 0.49 -12.84
CA LEU A 134 0.82 1.45 -12.14
C LEU A 134 1.64 2.16 -11.07
N ILE A 135 1.72 3.48 -11.15
CA ILE A 135 2.36 4.30 -10.11
C ILE A 135 1.48 4.33 -8.87
N LEU A 136 2.10 4.11 -7.72
CA LEU A 136 1.45 4.20 -6.42
C LEU A 136 1.73 5.58 -5.80
N ASP A 137 0.66 6.31 -5.51
CA ASP A 137 0.76 7.59 -4.82
C ASP A 137 0.99 7.39 -3.31
N TYR A 138 2.25 7.55 -2.90
CA TYR A 138 2.68 7.51 -1.50
C TYR A 138 2.72 8.89 -0.83
N SER A 139 2.10 9.91 -1.43
CA SER A 139 2.05 11.25 -0.85
C SER A 139 1.51 11.20 0.59
N PRO A 140 2.11 11.98 1.51
CA PRO A 140 1.62 12.07 2.87
C PRO A 140 0.20 12.67 2.88
N VAL A 141 -0.56 12.36 3.93
CA VAL A 141 -1.84 13.04 4.18
C VAL A 141 -1.57 14.55 4.26
N PRO A 142 -2.33 15.40 3.56
CA PRO A 142 -2.19 16.85 3.67
C PRO A 142 -2.31 17.26 5.14
N ALA A 143 -1.37 18.05 5.65
CA ALA A 143 -1.52 18.64 6.97
C ALA A 143 -2.76 19.55 6.96
N GLU A 144 -3.73 19.29 7.83
CA GLU A 144 -4.85 20.20 8.04
C GLU A 144 -4.28 21.58 8.36
N THR A 145 -4.56 22.57 7.51
CA THR A 145 -4.26 23.96 7.85
C THR A 145 -5.22 24.33 8.97
N GLN A 146 -4.78 24.18 10.23
CA GLN A 146 -5.51 24.76 11.36
C GLN A 146 -5.60 26.26 11.09
N GLU A 147 -6.81 26.72 10.78
CA GLU A 147 -7.11 28.13 10.73
C GLU A 147 -6.69 28.76 12.05
N ILE A 148 -5.78 29.73 11.96
CA ILE A 148 -5.38 30.58 13.08
C ILE A 148 -6.63 31.36 13.46
N SER A 149 -7.38 30.87 14.45
CA SER A 149 -8.40 31.67 15.12
C SER A 149 -7.67 32.66 16.02
N GLU A 150 -7.36 33.83 15.47
CA GLU A 150 -7.06 35.03 16.24
C GLU A 150 -8.28 35.34 17.12
N HIS A 151 -8.19 35.02 18.41
CA HIS A 151 -9.07 35.60 19.41
C HIS A 151 -8.39 36.86 19.96
N GLY A 152 -8.87 38.01 19.48
CA GLY A 152 -8.78 39.29 20.18
C GLY A 152 -9.81 39.40 21.30
#